data_AF-A0A966UZ54-F1
#
_entry.id   AF-A0A966UZ54-F1
#
_cell.length_a   1.000
_cell.length_b   1.000
_cell.length_c   1.000
_cell.angle_alpha   90.00
_cell.angle_beta   90.00
_cell.angle_gamma   90.00
#
_symmetry.space_group_name_H-M   'P 1'
#
loop_
_entity.id
_entity.type
_entity.pdbx_description
1 polymer ?
#
loop_
_entity_poly.entity_id
_entity_poly.type
_entity_poly.pdbx_seq_one_letter_code
_entity_poly.pdbx_strand_id
1 'polypeptide(L)'
;MAMDEKSLGKQLQSMRLGANLTQQQLCQKANISFSTLTKIERGAIKSPSVFTVLAIANAVGVGLDELIGNRSGHAPGRVLKKTKSGNSFIYFDVNGCLVHFYQRAFAKLAESTGVPSDMVETAFWHYNDEVCKGTITIAEFNANLAKKIGVDSVRWQDYYLENVEPIVKMQETLKWASERYRVGLLTNIMPGLLSAMRKNEQLPNIHYDAIVDSSEVAAVKPEPEIFEIARDKAGVPANQILLIDDSRVNLMAAEKQGWHTLWFDDSRVEESVKRALSALQPAD
;
A
#
# COMPACT_ATOMS: atom_id res chain seq x y z
N MET A 1 -3.05 31.34 -2.60
CA MET A 1 -3.86 32.23 -1.74
C MET A 1 -5.32 31.81 -1.92
N ALA A 2 -6.14 31.47 -0.94
CA ALA A 2 -6.03 31.51 0.52
C ALA A 2 -5.96 30.08 1.10
N MET A 3 -5.25 29.91 2.22
CA MET A 3 -5.18 28.64 2.96
C MET A 3 -6.55 28.40 3.59
N ASP A 4 -7.16 27.22 3.42
CA ASP A 4 -8.42 26.90 4.11
C ASP A 4 -8.16 26.83 5.62
N GLU A 5 -8.44 27.94 6.31
CA GLU A 5 -7.97 28.25 7.66
C GLU A 5 -8.57 27.31 8.74
N LYS A 6 -9.71 26.67 8.45
CA LYS A 6 -10.34 25.68 9.36
C LYS A 6 -9.74 24.28 9.22
N SER A 7 -8.97 24.02 8.16
CA SER A 7 -8.37 22.73 7.83
C SER A 7 -7.02 22.52 8.54
N LEU A 8 -6.12 23.53 8.54
CA LEU A 8 -4.74 23.37 9.03
C LEU A 8 -4.63 22.94 10.50
N GLY A 9 -5.37 23.58 11.41
CA GLY A 9 -5.27 23.29 12.85
C GLY A 9 -5.70 21.85 13.20
N LYS A 10 -6.79 21.39 12.58
CA LYS A 10 -7.29 20.00 12.74
C LYS A 10 -6.37 18.99 12.08
N GLN A 11 -5.83 19.33 10.91
CA GLN A 11 -4.91 18.47 10.17
C GLN A 11 -3.60 18.26 10.94
N LEU A 12 -3.04 19.34 11.49
CA LEU A 12 -1.85 19.29 12.33
C LEU A 12 -2.11 18.44 13.58
N GLN A 13 -3.26 18.61 14.22
CA GLN A 13 -3.67 17.79 15.35
C GLN A 13 -3.75 16.29 14.97
N SER A 14 -4.33 15.97 13.82
CA SER A 14 -4.43 14.60 13.31
C SER A 14 -3.06 13.99 13.01
N MET A 15 -2.17 14.73 12.35
CA MET A 15 -0.81 14.27 12.02
C MET A 15 0.04 14.07 13.27
N ARG A 16 -0.08 14.96 14.25
CA ARG A 16 0.59 14.81 15.55
C ARG A 16 0.14 13.54 16.27
N LEU A 17 -1.17 13.26 16.28
CA LEU A 17 -1.72 12.04 16.87
C LEU A 17 -1.28 10.78 16.08
N GLY A 18 -1.28 10.84 14.75
CA GLY A 18 -0.75 9.75 13.90
C GLY A 18 0.74 9.48 14.11
N ALA A 19 1.52 10.50 14.46
CA ALA A 19 2.92 10.37 14.85
C ALA A 19 3.12 9.95 16.32
N ASN A 20 2.03 9.65 17.06
CA ASN A 20 2.04 9.31 18.49
C ASN A 20 2.72 10.37 19.39
N LEU A 21 2.56 11.66 19.06
CA LEU A 21 3.15 12.76 19.83
C LEU A 21 2.10 13.50 20.67
N THR A 22 2.44 13.81 21.91
CA THR A 22 1.74 14.83 22.70
C THR A 22 2.08 16.23 22.16
N GLN A 23 1.26 17.23 22.47
CA GLN A 23 1.57 18.63 22.12
C GLN A 23 2.94 19.06 22.68
N GLN A 24 3.28 18.64 23.91
CA GLN A 24 4.55 18.96 24.54
C GLN A 24 5.74 18.32 23.80
N GLN A 25 5.62 17.06 23.40
CA GLN A 25 6.67 16.37 22.61
C GLN A 25 6.85 17.01 21.23
N LEU A 26 5.76 17.39 20.56
CA LEU A 26 5.85 18.09 19.28
C LEU A 26 6.52 19.45 19.43
N CYS A 27 6.17 20.23 20.45
CA CYS A 27 6.82 21.50 20.75
C CYS A 27 8.32 21.37 20.97
N GLN A 28 8.75 20.34 21.69
CA GLN A 28 10.16 20.05 21.91
C GLN A 28 10.87 19.69 20.61
N LYS A 29 10.28 18.83 19.78
CA LYS A 29 10.86 18.42 18.49
C LYS A 29 10.92 19.57 17.46
N ALA A 30 9.86 20.37 17.38
CA ALA A 30 9.75 21.48 16.43
C ALA A 30 10.42 22.77 16.91
N ASN A 31 10.93 22.80 18.15
CA ASN A 31 11.47 24.00 18.80
C ASN A 31 10.50 25.19 18.76
N ILE A 32 9.24 24.96 19.15
CA ILE A 32 8.18 25.98 19.22
C ILE A 32 7.52 26.01 20.60
N SER A 33 6.98 27.16 20.98
CA SER A 33 6.27 27.28 22.26
C SER A 33 4.97 26.47 22.29
N PHE A 34 4.62 25.92 23.45
CA PHE A 34 3.35 25.24 23.69
C PHE A 34 2.14 26.13 23.40
N SER A 35 2.25 27.41 23.75
CA SER A 35 1.22 28.43 23.47
C SER A 35 1.00 28.62 21.97
N THR A 36 2.09 28.64 21.18
CA THR A 36 2.03 28.75 19.71
C THR A 36 1.30 27.55 19.12
N LEU A 37 1.72 26.32 19.45
CA LEU A 37 1.10 25.10 18.92
C LEU A 37 -0.39 25.01 19.28
N THR A 38 -0.74 25.30 20.53
CA THR A 38 -2.13 25.27 21.02
C THR A 38 -3.02 26.26 20.26
N LYS A 39 -2.52 27.48 20.00
CA LYS A 39 -3.27 28.50 19.24
C LYS A 39 -3.44 28.12 17.77
N ILE A 40 -2.47 27.41 17.17
CA ILE A 40 -2.58 26.90 15.80
C ILE A 40 -3.62 25.77 15.74
N GLU A 41 -3.51 24.74 16.60
CA GLU A 41 -4.43 23.59 16.57
C GLU A 41 -5.90 24.01 16.83
N ARG A 42 -6.12 25.02 17.67
CA ARG A 42 -7.46 25.59 17.95
C ARG A 42 -7.96 26.58 16.89
N GLY A 43 -7.15 26.91 15.89
CA GLY A 43 -7.50 27.86 14.83
C GLY A 43 -7.48 29.34 15.24
N ALA A 44 -6.87 29.68 16.38
CA ALA A 44 -6.69 31.07 16.81
C ALA A 44 -5.59 31.79 16.02
N ILE A 45 -4.58 31.05 15.52
CA ILE A 45 -3.60 31.53 14.55
C ILE A 45 -3.98 30.97 13.18
N LYS A 46 -4.53 31.82 12.33
CA LYS A 46 -5.02 31.47 10.98
C LYS A 46 -3.90 31.38 9.94
N SER A 47 -2.83 32.13 10.14
CA SER A 47 -1.69 32.18 9.22
C SER A 47 -0.39 32.13 10.02
N PRO A 48 0.05 30.94 10.46
CA PRO A 48 1.34 30.77 11.12
C PRO A 48 2.49 31.12 10.16
N SER A 49 3.65 31.46 10.71
CA SER A 49 4.83 31.72 9.85
C SER A 49 5.23 30.45 9.09
N VAL A 50 5.74 30.61 7.86
CA VAL A 50 6.22 29.48 7.04
C VAL A 50 7.28 28.67 7.78
N PHE A 51 8.17 29.32 8.53
CA PHE A 51 9.18 28.65 9.35
C PHE A 51 8.58 27.80 10.47
N THR A 52 7.49 28.26 11.09
CA THR A 52 6.75 27.50 12.10
C THR A 52 6.09 26.27 11.48
N VAL A 53 5.45 26.43 10.32
CA VAL A 53 4.81 25.32 9.60
C VAL A 53 5.86 24.27 9.18
N LEU A 54 6.99 24.72 8.64
CA LEU A 54 8.10 23.84 8.23
C LEU A 54 8.71 23.09 9.42
N ALA A 55 8.94 23.76 10.55
CA ALA A 55 9.47 23.13 11.75
C ALA A 55 8.54 22.03 12.29
N ILE A 56 7.23 22.26 12.23
CA ILE A 56 6.22 21.27 12.62
C ILE A 56 6.21 20.10 11.63
N ALA A 57 6.22 20.37 10.32
CA ALA A 57 6.25 19.34 9.27
C ALA A 57 7.44 18.38 9.46
N ASN A 58 8.64 18.94 9.67
CA ASN A 58 9.85 18.18 9.94
C ASN A 58 9.75 17.37 11.24
N ALA A 59 9.13 17.91 12.29
CA ALA A 59 9.00 17.24 13.58
C ALA A 59 8.02 16.05 13.57
N VAL A 60 6.99 16.10 12.71
CA VAL A 60 6.04 14.98 12.51
C VAL A 60 6.42 14.06 11.34
N GLY A 61 7.44 14.42 10.56
CA GLY A 61 7.96 13.58 9.46
C GLY A 61 7.15 13.64 8.17
N VAL A 62 6.44 14.74 7.92
CA VAL A 62 5.60 14.93 6.72
C VAL A 62 6.13 16.05 5.83
N GLY A 63 5.81 16.00 4.54
CA GLY A 63 6.12 17.08 3.61
C GLY A 63 5.30 18.35 3.89
N LEU A 64 5.81 19.52 3.50
CA LEU A 64 5.11 20.81 3.67
C LEU A 64 3.76 20.83 2.91
N ASP A 65 3.72 20.24 1.71
CA ASP A 65 2.50 20.14 0.90
C ASP A 65 1.43 19.28 1.57
N GLU A 66 1.87 18.18 2.18
CA GLU A 66 1.02 17.29 2.96
C GLU A 66 0.44 18.03 4.16
N LEU A 67 1.24 18.82 4.89
CA LEU A 67 0.79 19.57 6.07
C LEU A 67 -0.21 20.69 5.74
N ILE A 68 -0.06 21.34 4.58
CA ILE A 68 -0.93 22.46 4.16
C ILE A 68 -2.25 21.97 3.53
N GLY A 69 -2.44 20.65 3.42
CA GLY A 69 -3.67 20.08 2.84
C GLY A 69 -3.71 20.16 1.32
N ASN A 70 -2.58 20.49 0.69
CA ASN A 70 -2.41 20.30 -0.73
C ASN A 70 -2.23 18.79 -0.93
N ARG A 71 -3.32 18.08 -1.25
CA ARG A 71 -3.29 16.65 -1.67
C ARG A 71 -2.60 16.45 -3.02
N SER A 72 -1.56 17.23 -3.27
CA SER A 72 -0.56 17.02 -4.29
C SER A 72 0.72 16.72 -3.54
N GLY A 73 0.88 15.48 -3.07
CA GLY A 73 2.18 14.89 -2.70
C GLY A 73 3.09 14.68 -3.91
N HIS A 74 2.92 15.51 -4.94
CA HIS A 74 3.76 15.57 -6.10
C HIS A 74 4.77 16.68 -5.83
N ALA A 75 6.05 16.39 -6.01
CA ALA A 75 7.04 17.45 -6.16
C ALA A 75 6.48 18.49 -7.15
N PRO A 76 6.40 19.78 -6.80
CA PRO A 76 5.82 20.79 -7.68
C PRO A 76 6.56 20.76 -9.03
N GLY A 77 5.84 20.41 -10.10
CA GLY A 77 6.38 20.35 -11.48
C GLY A 77 6.39 18.99 -12.18
N ARG A 78 5.83 17.91 -11.59
CA ARG A 78 5.77 16.61 -12.28
C ARG A 78 4.69 16.57 -13.36
N VAL A 79 5.10 16.55 -14.62
CA VAL A 79 4.20 16.32 -15.77
C VAL A 79 3.94 14.82 -15.89
N LEU A 80 2.78 14.38 -15.40
CA LEU A 80 2.32 12.99 -15.54
C LEU A 80 2.01 12.68 -17.01
N LYS A 81 2.42 11.50 -17.46
CA LYS A 81 2.25 11.02 -18.84
C LYS A 81 1.13 9.99 -18.94
N LYS A 82 0.84 9.57 -20.16
CA LYS A 82 0.12 8.32 -20.45
C LYS A 82 1.07 7.34 -21.12
N THR A 83 0.83 6.03 -20.97
CA THR A 83 1.54 5.03 -21.77
C THR A 83 1.12 5.12 -23.24
N LYS A 84 1.86 4.47 -24.16
CA LYS A 84 1.44 4.34 -25.58
C LYS A 84 0.06 3.69 -25.74
N SER A 85 -0.34 2.84 -24.80
CA SER A 85 -1.68 2.23 -24.72
C SER A 85 -2.73 3.10 -24.01
N GLY A 86 -2.39 4.32 -23.59
CA GLY A 86 -3.33 5.28 -22.99
C GLY A 86 -3.51 5.17 -21.48
N ASN A 87 -2.74 4.33 -20.77
CA ASN A 87 -2.85 4.20 -19.32
C ASN A 87 -2.28 5.43 -18.60
N SER A 88 -3.07 5.99 -17.69
CA SER A 88 -2.67 7.11 -16.82
C SER A 88 -2.52 6.69 -15.35
N PHE A 89 -3.05 5.52 -14.99
CA PHE A 89 -2.96 4.94 -13.65
C PHE A 89 -2.51 3.48 -13.73
N ILE A 90 -1.52 3.09 -12.91
CA ILE A 90 -0.96 1.74 -12.90
C ILE A 90 -1.13 1.14 -11.50
N TYR A 91 -1.89 0.05 -11.41
CA TYR A 91 -1.97 -0.79 -10.22
C TYR A 91 -0.95 -1.91 -10.30
N PHE A 92 -0.26 -2.15 -9.18
CA PHE A 92 0.62 -3.28 -8.98
C PHE A 92 0.03 -4.17 -7.89
N ASP A 93 -0.06 -5.46 -8.17
CA ASP A 93 -0.19 -6.44 -7.10
C ASP A 93 1.11 -6.50 -6.27
N VAL A 94 1.00 -7.01 -5.05
CA VAL A 94 2.12 -7.14 -4.13
C VAL A 94 2.73 -8.54 -4.16
N ASN A 95 1.95 -9.60 -3.94
CA ASN A 95 2.46 -10.94 -3.65
C ASN A 95 2.47 -11.79 -4.91
N GLY A 96 3.67 -12.18 -5.36
CA GLY A 96 3.86 -12.73 -6.70
C GLY A 96 4.22 -11.66 -7.74
N CYS A 97 4.25 -10.37 -7.36
CA CYS A 97 4.57 -9.26 -8.28
C CYS A 97 5.67 -8.33 -7.75
N LEU A 98 5.48 -7.67 -6.60
CA LEU A 98 6.50 -6.81 -5.98
C LEU A 98 7.37 -7.56 -4.95
N VAL A 99 6.85 -8.64 -4.39
CA VAL A 99 7.56 -9.61 -3.54
C VAL A 99 7.22 -11.01 -4.05
N HIS A 100 8.12 -11.98 -3.82
CA HIS A 100 7.84 -13.36 -4.16
C HIS A 100 6.69 -13.94 -3.32
N PHE A 101 6.05 -14.96 -3.86
CA PHE A 101 4.93 -15.65 -3.22
C PHE A 101 5.33 -16.43 -1.96
N TYR A 102 4.36 -16.80 -1.13
CA TYR A 102 4.57 -17.28 0.26
C TYR A 102 5.15 -18.69 0.42
N GLN A 103 5.66 -19.31 -0.65
CA GLN A 103 6.14 -20.70 -0.63
C GLN A 103 7.17 -20.94 0.48
N ARG A 104 8.05 -19.96 0.74
CA ARG A 104 9.03 -20.04 1.82
C ARG A 104 8.42 -19.99 3.21
N ALA A 105 7.37 -19.19 3.41
CA ALA A 105 6.66 -19.14 4.69
C ALA A 105 5.96 -20.47 5.00
N PHE A 106 5.36 -21.13 3.98
CA PHE A 106 4.82 -22.48 4.12
C PHE A 106 5.92 -23.49 4.49
N ALA A 107 7.05 -23.46 3.78
CA ALA A 107 8.18 -24.34 4.06
C ALA A 107 8.75 -24.15 5.48
N LYS A 108 8.81 -22.91 5.98
CA LYS A 108 9.29 -22.62 7.34
C LYS A 108 8.32 -23.06 8.42
N LEU A 109 7.03 -22.87 8.22
CA LEU A 109 6.02 -23.37 9.14
C LEU A 109 6.01 -24.91 9.16
N ALA A 110 6.13 -25.55 7.99
CA ALA A 110 6.27 -27.00 7.86
C ALA A 110 7.50 -27.53 8.62
N GLU A 111 8.66 -26.91 8.41
CA GLU A 111 9.92 -27.25 9.10
C GLU A 111 9.78 -27.15 10.63
N SER A 112 9.18 -26.06 11.14
CA SER A 112 9.07 -25.84 12.59
C SER A 112 8.04 -26.72 13.28
N THR A 113 7.05 -27.22 12.55
CA THR A 113 5.94 -28.02 13.10
C THR A 113 6.04 -29.52 12.81
N GLY A 114 6.87 -29.90 11.84
CA GLY A 114 6.93 -31.26 11.31
C GLY A 114 5.74 -31.64 10.41
N VAL A 115 4.83 -30.70 10.12
CA VAL A 115 3.69 -30.93 9.23
C VAL A 115 4.16 -30.84 7.77
N PRO A 116 3.70 -31.71 6.86
CA PRO A 116 3.97 -31.59 5.43
C PRO A 116 3.56 -30.22 4.84
N SER A 117 4.42 -29.65 3.99
CA SER A 117 4.21 -28.29 3.44
C SER A 117 2.93 -28.15 2.61
N ASP A 118 2.52 -29.21 1.91
CA ASP A 118 1.28 -29.27 1.13
C ASP A 118 0.03 -29.24 2.04
N MET A 119 0.10 -29.85 3.23
CA MET A 119 -0.96 -29.75 4.23
C MET A 119 -1.05 -28.34 4.82
N VAL A 120 0.09 -27.69 5.09
CA VAL A 120 0.15 -26.30 5.54
C VAL A 120 -0.48 -25.37 4.50
N GLU A 121 -0.06 -25.51 3.25
CA GLU A 121 -0.59 -24.72 2.13
C GLU A 121 -2.09 -24.94 1.93
N THR A 122 -2.54 -26.19 1.92
CA THR A 122 -3.97 -26.52 1.78
C THR A 122 -4.80 -25.92 2.92
N ALA A 123 -4.30 -26.00 4.16
CA ALA A 123 -4.96 -25.43 5.33
C ALA A 123 -5.01 -23.90 5.27
N PHE A 124 -3.92 -23.26 4.81
CA PHE A 124 -3.84 -21.82 4.62
C PHE A 124 -4.89 -21.33 3.61
N TRP A 125 -4.92 -21.92 2.42
CA TRP A 125 -5.82 -21.49 1.34
C TRP A 125 -7.30 -21.66 1.68
N HIS A 126 -7.63 -22.56 2.61
CA HIS A 126 -8.99 -22.73 3.08
C HIS A 126 -9.57 -21.48 3.77
N TYR A 127 -8.72 -20.66 4.42
CA TYR A 127 -9.16 -19.51 5.20
C TYR A 127 -8.61 -18.16 4.70
N ASN A 128 -7.71 -18.17 3.71
CA ASN A 128 -7.01 -16.97 3.25
C ASN A 128 -7.99 -15.86 2.83
N ASP A 129 -9.00 -16.19 2.03
CA ASP A 129 -9.92 -15.19 1.49
C ASP A 129 -10.79 -14.59 2.60
N GLU A 130 -11.20 -15.39 3.58
CA GLU A 130 -12.00 -14.93 4.73
C GLU A 130 -11.23 -13.89 5.56
N VAL A 131 -9.95 -14.16 5.87
CA VAL A 131 -9.13 -13.20 6.62
C VAL A 131 -8.73 -11.99 5.78
N CYS A 132 -8.47 -12.18 4.48
CA CYS A 132 -8.17 -11.07 3.55
C CYS A 132 -9.40 -10.20 3.28
N LYS A 133 -10.61 -10.73 3.42
CA LYS A 133 -11.88 -9.97 3.34
C LYS A 133 -12.29 -9.39 4.69
N GLY A 134 -11.63 -9.79 5.78
CA GLY A 134 -11.95 -9.37 7.14
C GLY A 134 -13.20 -10.04 7.74
N THR A 135 -13.68 -11.14 7.16
CA THR A 135 -14.81 -11.92 7.73
C THR A 135 -14.40 -12.73 8.95
N ILE A 136 -13.11 -13.09 9.04
CA ILE A 136 -12.48 -13.60 10.26
C ILE A 136 -11.30 -12.71 10.63
N THR A 137 -11.03 -12.61 11.93
CA THR A 137 -9.87 -11.91 12.46
C THR A 137 -8.59 -12.73 12.24
N ILE A 138 -7.44 -12.06 12.34
CA ILE A 138 -6.13 -12.74 12.36
C ILE A 138 -6.02 -13.79 13.46
N ALA A 139 -6.61 -13.52 14.63
CA ALA A 139 -6.59 -14.47 15.74
C ALA A 139 -7.39 -15.74 15.42
N GLU A 140 -8.57 -15.59 14.81
CA GLU A 140 -9.38 -16.72 14.35
C GLU A 140 -8.71 -17.48 13.22
N PHE A 141 -8.11 -16.78 12.25
CA PHE A 141 -7.31 -17.40 11.20
C PHE A 141 -6.18 -18.28 11.79
N ASN A 142 -5.40 -17.73 12.71
CA ASN A 142 -4.29 -18.45 13.35
C ASN A 142 -4.79 -19.67 14.14
N ALA A 143 -5.89 -19.54 14.88
CA ALA A 143 -6.50 -20.66 15.61
C ALA A 143 -7.02 -21.76 14.66
N ASN A 144 -7.68 -21.35 13.57
CA ASN A 144 -8.22 -22.26 12.55
C ASN A 144 -7.10 -22.99 11.80
N LEU A 145 -6.03 -22.28 11.43
CA LEU A 145 -4.85 -22.85 10.81
C LEU A 145 -4.17 -23.87 11.73
N ALA A 146 -3.89 -23.48 12.98
CA ALA A 146 -3.27 -24.36 13.98
C ALA A 146 -4.09 -25.65 14.19
N LYS A 147 -5.41 -25.52 14.37
CA LYS A 147 -6.32 -26.65 14.50
C LYS A 147 -6.31 -27.55 13.27
N LYS A 148 -6.27 -26.97 12.06
CA LYS A 148 -6.33 -27.72 10.79
C LYS A 148 -5.06 -28.54 10.55
N ILE A 149 -3.90 -28.02 10.95
CA ILE A 149 -2.61 -28.71 10.80
C ILE A 149 -2.20 -29.54 12.02
N GLY A 150 -2.98 -29.49 13.12
CA GLY A 150 -2.79 -30.33 14.29
C GLY A 150 -1.68 -29.88 15.25
N VAL A 151 -1.51 -28.57 15.42
CA VAL A 151 -0.52 -27.97 16.33
C VAL A 151 -1.18 -27.05 17.37
N ASP A 152 -0.47 -26.81 18.48
CA ASP A 152 -1.01 -26.03 19.60
C ASP A 152 -1.29 -24.56 19.25
N SER A 153 -0.38 -23.92 18.50
CA SER A 153 -0.55 -22.54 18.07
C SER A 153 0.28 -22.23 16.82
N VAL A 154 -0.21 -21.27 16.04
CA VAL A 154 0.49 -20.72 14.88
C VAL A 154 0.35 -19.21 14.92
N ARG A 155 1.41 -18.50 14.55
CA ARG A 155 1.39 -17.05 14.29
C ARG A 155 1.86 -16.83 12.86
N TRP A 156 0.94 -16.97 11.91
CA TRP A 156 1.27 -16.96 10.49
C TRP A 156 2.01 -15.68 10.06
N GLN A 157 1.68 -14.55 10.66
CA GLN A 157 2.26 -13.25 10.35
C GLN A 157 3.78 -13.24 10.55
N ASP A 158 4.28 -13.96 11.55
CA ASP A 158 5.71 -14.02 11.86
C ASP A 158 6.43 -14.78 10.73
N TYR A 159 5.93 -15.96 10.35
CA TYR A 159 6.45 -16.75 9.22
C TYR A 159 6.36 -15.98 7.89
N TYR A 160 5.27 -15.26 7.67
CA TYR A 160 5.10 -14.43 6.48
C TYR A 160 6.18 -13.34 6.43
N LEU A 161 6.26 -12.48 7.45
CA LEU A 161 7.08 -11.26 7.42
C LEU A 161 8.58 -11.56 7.41
N GLU A 162 9.00 -12.63 8.09
CA GLU A 162 10.40 -13.09 8.08
C GLU A 162 10.85 -13.65 6.73
N ASN A 163 9.91 -14.05 5.87
CA ASN A 163 10.19 -14.70 4.59
C ASN A 163 9.73 -13.88 3.37
N VAL A 164 9.40 -12.60 3.54
CA VAL A 164 9.12 -11.70 2.41
C VAL A 164 10.42 -11.47 1.63
N GLU A 165 10.41 -11.82 0.35
CA GLU A 165 11.54 -11.60 -0.56
C GLU A 165 11.19 -10.58 -1.65
N PRO A 166 11.77 -9.37 -1.62
CA PRO A 166 11.54 -8.35 -2.65
C PRO A 166 11.95 -8.79 -4.06
N ILE A 167 11.05 -8.57 -5.04
CA ILE A 167 11.40 -8.68 -6.46
C ILE A 167 12.00 -7.33 -6.88
N VAL A 168 13.29 -7.15 -6.59
CA VAL A 168 14.01 -5.85 -6.70
C VAL A 168 13.76 -5.16 -8.04
N LYS A 169 13.87 -5.88 -9.16
CA LYS A 169 13.68 -5.31 -10.50
C LYS A 169 12.25 -4.82 -10.75
N MET A 170 11.25 -5.50 -10.20
CA MET A 170 9.86 -5.07 -10.34
C MET A 170 9.56 -3.87 -9.42
N GLN A 171 10.18 -3.83 -8.24
CA GLN A 171 10.14 -2.65 -7.36
C GLN A 171 10.83 -1.43 -7.98
N GLU A 172 11.94 -1.60 -8.68
CA GLU A 172 12.60 -0.55 -9.47
C GLU A 172 11.71 -0.08 -10.63
N THR A 173 11.01 -1.01 -11.30
CA THR A 173 10.02 -0.70 -12.33
C THR A 173 8.87 0.14 -11.77
N LEU A 174 8.37 -0.21 -10.58
CA LEU A 174 7.36 0.59 -9.86
C LEU A 174 7.90 1.99 -9.51
N LYS A 175 9.12 2.11 -8.97
CA LYS A 175 9.74 3.42 -8.68
C LYS A 175 9.84 4.28 -9.94
N TRP A 176 10.35 3.70 -11.03
CA TRP A 176 10.43 4.39 -12.33
C TRP A 176 9.05 4.80 -12.88
N ALA A 177 8.05 3.94 -12.75
CA ALA A 177 6.68 4.22 -13.15
C ALA A 177 6.09 5.35 -12.29
N SER A 178 6.39 5.35 -10.99
CA SER A 178 5.99 6.37 -10.02
C SER A 178 6.65 7.73 -10.23
N GLU A 179 7.55 7.87 -11.20
CA GLU A 179 8.06 9.18 -11.67
C GLU A 179 7.33 9.68 -12.92
N ARG A 180 6.52 8.84 -13.58
CA ARG A 180 5.85 9.16 -14.86
C ARG A 180 4.32 9.05 -14.83
N TYR A 181 3.78 8.16 -14.02
CA TYR A 181 2.36 7.85 -13.93
C TYR A 181 1.85 7.95 -12.49
N ARG A 182 0.52 7.99 -12.34
CA ARG A 182 -0.08 7.71 -11.04
C ARG A 182 0.02 6.21 -10.79
N VAL A 183 0.43 5.84 -9.58
CA VAL A 183 0.64 4.43 -9.23
C VAL A 183 -0.10 4.07 -7.97
N GLY A 184 -0.54 2.82 -7.89
CA GLY A 184 -1.19 2.29 -6.71
C GLY A 184 -0.91 0.82 -6.47
N LEU A 185 -1.30 0.36 -5.29
CA LEU A 185 -1.29 -1.05 -4.92
C LEU A 185 -2.71 -1.59 -4.90
N LEU A 186 -2.92 -2.79 -5.44
CA LEU A 186 -4.18 -3.53 -5.37
C LEU A 186 -3.88 -4.98 -5.01
N THR A 187 -4.12 -5.37 -3.76
CA THR A 187 -3.64 -6.65 -3.25
C THR A 187 -4.64 -7.34 -2.32
N ASN A 188 -4.73 -8.67 -2.46
CA ASN A 188 -5.34 -9.51 -1.44
C ASN A 188 -4.31 -9.76 -0.36
N ILE A 189 -4.56 -9.28 0.85
CA ILE A 189 -3.60 -9.38 1.93
C ILE A 189 -4.30 -9.40 3.29
N MET A 190 -3.66 -10.01 4.28
CA MET A 190 -4.18 -10.04 5.65
C MET A 190 -3.97 -8.71 6.36
N PRO A 191 -4.84 -8.38 7.34
CA PRO A 191 -4.76 -7.13 8.10
C PRO A 191 -3.37 -6.80 8.63
N GLY A 192 -2.88 -5.60 8.32
CA GLY A 192 -1.63 -5.08 8.88
C GLY A 192 -0.33 -5.63 8.25
N LEU A 193 -0.39 -6.63 7.37
CA LEU A 193 0.83 -7.12 6.70
C LEU A 193 1.36 -6.11 5.68
N LEU A 194 0.50 -5.40 4.96
CA LEU A 194 0.93 -4.38 4.00
C LEU A 194 1.67 -3.23 4.69
N SER A 195 1.13 -2.74 5.81
CA SER A 195 1.75 -1.67 6.58
C SER A 195 3.06 -2.12 7.24
N ALA A 196 3.13 -3.37 7.71
CA ALA A 196 4.35 -3.98 8.22
C ALA A 196 5.45 -4.07 7.14
N MET A 197 5.12 -4.56 5.93
CA MET A 197 6.08 -4.63 4.82
C MET A 197 6.63 -3.26 4.44
N ARG A 198 5.77 -2.23 4.39
CA ARG A 198 6.22 -0.85 4.13
C ARG A 198 7.13 -0.32 5.24
N LYS A 199 6.80 -0.58 6.50
CA LYS A 199 7.61 -0.18 7.67
C LYS A 199 8.97 -0.86 7.68
N ASN A 200 9.02 -2.12 7.25
CA ASN A 200 10.24 -2.92 7.17
C ASN A 200 11.05 -2.67 5.88
N GLU A 201 10.68 -1.68 5.06
CA GLU A 201 11.33 -1.36 3.79
C GLU A 201 11.35 -2.52 2.77
N GLN A 202 10.44 -3.49 2.92
CA GLN A 202 10.27 -4.63 2.01
C GLN A 202 9.49 -4.23 0.74
N LEU A 203 8.87 -3.05 0.74
CA LEU A 203 8.24 -2.41 -0.40
C LEU A 203 8.79 -0.99 -0.60
N PRO A 204 8.75 -0.44 -1.83
CA PRO A 204 9.24 0.91 -2.09
C PRO A 204 8.51 1.96 -1.24
N ASN A 205 9.28 2.75 -0.49
CA ASN A 205 8.77 3.90 0.23
C ASN A 205 8.63 5.11 -0.71
N ILE A 206 7.64 5.02 -1.60
CA ILE A 206 7.25 6.08 -2.55
C ILE A 206 5.84 6.58 -2.20
N HIS A 207 5.44 7.69 -2.85
CA HIS A 207 4.05 8.11 -2.83
C HIS A 207 3.20 7.19 -3.71
N TYR A 208 2.11 6.67 -3.15
CA TYR A 208 1.10 5.92 -3.87
C TYR A 208 -0.16 6.77 -3.96
N ASP A 209 -0.68 6.97 -5.16
CA ASP A 209 -1.93 7.70 -5.40
C ASP A 209 -3.15 6.93 -4.87
N ALA A 210 -3.06 5.60 -4.83
CA ALA A 210 -4.07 4.75 -4.23
C ALA A 210 -3.45 3.47 -3.65
N ILE A 211 -3.94 3.07 -2.47
CA ILE A 211 -3.68 1.74 -1.91
C ILE A 211 -5.05 1.09 -1.69
N VAL A 212 -5.19 -0.13 -2.20
CA VAL A 212 -6.36 -0.98 -2.04
C VAL A 212 -5.89 -2.30 -1.42
N ASP A 213 -5.95 -2.33 -0.10
CA ASP A 213 -5.73 -3.50 0.73
C ASP A 213 -7.08 -4.20 0.93
N SER A 214 -7.21 -5.44 0.48
CA SER A 214 -8.48 -6.19 0.53
C SER A 214 -9.09 -6.23 1.94
N SER A 215 -8.24 -6.28 2.97
CA SER A 215 -8.69 -6.42 4.36
C SER A 215 -9.22 -5.11 4.94
N GLU A 216 -8.80 -3.98 4.38
CA GLU A 216 -9.29 -2.66 4.77
C GLU A 216 -10.59 -2.30 4.03
N VAL A 217 -10.81 -2.87 2.84
CA VAL A 217 -11.98 -2.56 2.00
C VAL A 217 -13.04 -3.65 2.00
N ALA A 218 -12.79 -4.77 2.70
CA ALA A 218 -13.68 -5.92 2.82
C ALA A 218 -14.13 -6.54 1.49
N ALA A 219 -13.25 -6.52 0.50
CA ALA A 219 -13.46 -7.12 -0.83
C ALA A 219 -12.13 -7.68 -1.34
N VAL A 220 -12.16 -8.85 -1.99
CA VAL A 220 -10.96 -9.54 -2.48
C VAL A 220 -11.00 -9.67 -3.99
N LYS A 221 -9.85 -9.66 -4.67
CA LYS A 221 -9.77 -10.12 -6.06
C LYS A 221 -10.11 -11.63 -6.09
N PRO A 222 -10.89 -12.13 -7.07
CA PRO A 222 -11.36 -11.48 -8.29
C PRO A 222 -12.80 -10.91 -8.20
N GLU A 223 -13.32 -10.59 -7.02
CA GLU A 223 -14.67 -10.03 -6.85
C GLU A 223 -14.79 -8.66 -7.55
N PRO A 224 -15.87 -8.37 -8.29
CA PRO A 224 -16.08 -7.09 -8.97
C PRO A 224 -15.91 -5.86 -8.06
N GLU A 225 -16.35 -5.97 -6.81
CA GLU A 225 -16.40 -4.91 -5.81
C GLU A 225 -15.01 -4.30 -5.55
N ILE A 226 -13.95 -5.11 -5.49
CA ILE A 226 -12.59 -4.58 -5.23
C ILE A 226 -12.09 -3.73 -6.41
N PHE A 227 -12.45 -4.10 -7.65
CA PHE A 227 -12.08 -3.35 -8.85
C PHE A 227 -12.87 -2.06 -8.98
N GLU A 228 -14.14 -2.03 -8.55
CA GLU A 228 -14.94 -0.82 -8.47
C GLU A 228 -14.34 0.18 -7.46
N ILE A 229 -14.00 -0.30 -6.26
CA ILE A 229 -13.34 0.51 -5.22
C ILE A 229 -11.99 1.05 -5.73
N ALA A 230 -11.22 0.22 -6.41
CA ALA A 230 -9.94 0.61 -6.97
C ALA A 230 -10.09 1.64 -8.11
N ARG A 231 -11.05 1.46 -9.02
CA ARG A 231 -11.35 2.45 -10.07
C ARG A 231 -11.73 3.80 -9.46
N ASP A 232 -12.57 3.81 -8.44
CA ASP A 232 -13.05 5.03 -7.80
C ASP A 232 -11.91 5.76 -7.07
N LYS A 233 -10.99 5.03 -6.42
CA LYS A 233 -9.76 5.59 -5.84
C LYS A 233 -8.79 6.10 -6.91
N ALA A 234 -8.66 5.40 -8.03
CA ALA A 234 -7.84 5.84 -9.16
C ALA A 234 -8.41 7.13 -9.79
N GLY A 235 -9.73 7.28 -9.87
CA GLY A 235 -10.38 8.49 -10.39
C GLY A 235 -10.10 8.73 -11.88
N VAL A 236 -9.87 7.66 -12.65
CA VAL A 236 -9.68 7.70 -14.11
C VAL A 236 -10.60 6.70 -14.80
N PRO A 237 -10.90 6.85 -16.10
CA PRO A 237 -11.66 5.85 -16.85
C PRO A 237 -11.02 4.47 -16.80
N ALA A 238 -11.85 3.42 -16.76
CA ALA A 238 -11.40 2.01 -16.70
C ALA A 238 -10.34 1.67 -17.76
N ASN A 239 -10.54 2.12 -19.00
CA ASN A 239 -9.61 1.92 -20.12
C ASN A 239 -8.29 2.72 -20.02
N GLN A 240 -8.04 3.43 -18.91
CA GLN A 240 -6.78 4.08 -18.61
C GLN A 240 -6.09 3.49 -17.37
N ILE A 241 -6.61 2.38 -16.85
CA ILE A 241 -6.04 1.65 -15.74
C ILE A 241 -5.33 0.41 -16.28
N LEU A 242 -4.06 0.26 -15.91
CA LEU A 242 -3.31 -0.99 -16.10
C LEU A 242 -3.19 -1.72 -14.76
N LEU A 243 -3.60 -2.97 -14.69
CA LEU A 243 -3.27 -3.87 -13.59
C LEU A 243 -2.12 -4.80 -13.97
N ILE A 244 -1.07 -4.83 -13.14
CA ILE A 244 0.02 -5.81 -13.21
C ILE A 244 -0.14 -6.79 -12.05
N ASP A 245 -0.41 -8.06 -12.34
CA ASP A 245 -0.79 -9.09 -11.36
C ASP A 245 -0.28 -10.46 -11.84
N ASP A 246 -0.01 -11.37 -10.92
CA ASP A 246 0.46 -12.73 -11.20
C ASP A 246 -0.69 -13.72 -11.43
N SER A 247 -1.86 -13.45 -10.86
CA SER A 247 -3.04 -14.30 -10.99
C SER A 247 -3.82 -14.01 -12.27
N ARG A 248 -3.92 -15.04 -13.13
CA ARG A 248 -4.74 -14.98 -14.35
C ARG A 248 -6.21 -14.67 -14.06
N VAL A 249 -6.75 -15.17 -12.96
CA VAL A 249 -8.15 -14.97 -12.59
C VAL A 249 -8.40 -13.51 -12.22
N ASN A 250 -7.47 -12.87 -11.51
CA ASN A 250 -7.54 -11.45 -11.17
C ASN A 250 -7.49 -10.58 -12.43
N LEU A 251 -6.59 -10.90 -13.37
CA LEU A 251 -6.48 -10.18 -14.63
C LEU A 251 -7.74 -10.33 -15.48
N MET A 252 -8.29 -11.53 -15.60
CA MET A 252 -9.55 -11.75 -16.34
C MET A 252 -10.72 -10.97 -15.73
N ALA A 253 -10.76 -10.82 -14.39
CA ALA A 253 -11.76 -9.99 -13.73
C ALA A 253 -11.56 -8.50 -14.02
N ALA A 254 -10.33 -8.00 -13.99
CA ALA A 254 -10.00 -6.62 -14.36
C ALA A 254 -10.34 -6.31 -15.83
N GLU A 255 -10.04 -7.23 -16.76
CA GLU A 255 -10.39 -7.10 -18.18
C GLU A 255 -11.90 -6.98 -18.39
N LYS A 256 -12.71 -7.76 -17.65
CA LYS A 256 -14.18 -7.65 -17.68
C LYS A 256 -14.68 -6.29 -17.21
N GLN A 257 -13.92 -5.58 -16.39
CA GLN A 257 -14.19 -4.20 -15.97
C GLN A 257 -13.68 -3.16 -16.97
N GLY A 258 -13.11 -3.58 -18.10
CA GLY A 258 -12.58 -2.71 -19.14
C GLY A 258 -11.18 -2.16 -18.87
N TRP A 259 -10.42 -2.79 -17.95
CA TRP A 259 -9.05 -2.40 -17.64
C TRP A 259 -8.06 -3.03 -18.63
N HIS A 260 -6.91 -2.39 -18.80
CA HIS A 260 -5.75 -3.07 -19.37
C HIS A 260 -5.07 -3.93 -18.32
N THR A 261 -4.45 -5.02 -18.77
CA THR A 261 -3.83 -6.03 -17.90
C THR A 261 -2.47 -6.43 -18.40
N LEU A 262 -1.58 -6.78 -17.47
CA LEU A 262 -0.30 -7.39 -17.78
C LEU A 262 -0.02 -8.50 -16.78
N TRP A 263 0.16 -9.70 -17.30
CA TRP A 263 0.53 -10.84 -16.47
C TRP A 263 2.00 -10.80 -16.07
N PHE A 264 2.23 -10.87 -14.77
CA PHE A 264 3.55 -10.99 -14.18
C PHE A 264 3.80 -12.44 -13.77
N ASP A 265 4.74 -13.10 -14.43
CA ASP A 265 5.17 -14.45 -14.06
C ASP A 265 6.39 -14.35 -13.14
N ASP A 266 6.21 -14.69 -11.86
CA ASP A 266 7.25 -14.59 -10.83
C ASP A 266 8.36 -15.63 -11.01
N SER A 267 8.10 -16.73 -11.73
CA SER A 267 9.10 -17.72 -12.12
C SER A 267 10.01 -17.23 -13.25
N ARG A 268 9.58 -16.17 -13.96
CA ARG A 268 10.28 -15.55 -15.09
C ARG A 268 10.39 -14.04 -14.94
N VAL A 269 10.90 -13.60 -13.79
CA VAL A 269 11.05 -12.18 -13.40
C VAL A 269 11.62 -11.31 -14.53
N GLU A 270 12.74 -11.69 -15.15
CA GLU A 270 13.38 -10.87 -16.20
C GLU A 270 12.47 -10.61 -17.40
N GLU A 271 11.78 -11.66 -17.87
CA GLU A 271 10.86 -11.56 -19.00
C GLU A 271 9.63 -10.72 -18.63
N SER A 272 9.08 -10.94 -17.44
CA SER A 272 7.94 -10.20 -16.90
C SER A 272 8.25 -8.70 -16.72
N VAL A 273 9.41 -8.37 -16.15
CA VAL A 273 9.88 -6.98 -16.02
C VAL A 273 10.08 -6.32 -17.37
N LYS A 274 10.68 -7.01 -18.35
CA LYS A 274 10.84 -6.47 -19.70
C LYS A 274 9.49 -6.17 -20.35
N ARG A 275 8.50 -7.05 -20.20
CA ARG A 275 7.13 -6.83 -20.67
C ARG A 275 6.48 -5.64 -19.96
N ALA A 276 6.62 -5.53 -18.64
CA ALA A 276 6.11 -4.40 -17.88
C ALA A 276 6.70 -3.07 -18.37
N LEU A 277 8.02 -2.97 -18.50
CA LEU A 277 8.69 -1.77 -19.04
C LEU A 277 8.27 -1.44 -20.47
N SER A 278 7.99 -2.44 -21.31
CA SER A 278 7.46 -2.23 -22.67
C SER A 278 6.03 -1.69 -22.65
N ALA A 279 5.16 -2.21 -21.77
CA ALA A 279 3.78 -1.74 -21.63
C ALA A 279 3.71 -0.33 -21.02
N LEU A 280 4.69 0.02 -20.19
CA LEU A 280 4.81 1.31 -19.53
C LEU A 280 5.58 2.36 -20.34
N GLN A 281 5.90 2.10 -21.61
CA GLN A 281 6.53 3.11 -22.47
C GLN A 281 5.62 4.34 -22.58
N PRO A 282 6.12 5.56 -22.30
CA PRO A 282 5.32 6.77 -22.41
C PRO A 282 4.89 7.02 -23.85
N ALA A 283 3.69 7.61 -24.00
CA ALA A 283 3.34 8.34 -25.22
C ALA A 283 4.23 9.59 -25.32
N ASP A 284 4.62 9.94 -26.54
CA ASP A 284 5.45 11.12 -26.84
C ASP A 284 4.72 12.42 -26.48
#